data_AF-A0A8K0D2I7-F1
#
_entry.id   AF-A0A8K0D2I7-F1
#
_cell.length_a   1.000
_cell.length_b   1.000
_cell.length_c   1.000
_cell.angle_alpha   90.00
_cell.angle_beta   90.00
_cell.angle_gamma   90.00
#
_symmetry.space_group_name_H-M   'P 1'
#
loop_
_entity.id
_entity.type
_entity.pdbx_description
1 polymer ?
#
loop_
_entity_poly.entity_id
_entity_poly.type
_entity_poly.pdbx_seq_one_letter_code
_entity_poly.pdbx_strand_id
1 'polypeptide(L)'
;MYNWISQNQMAIADGVSSEGLSVIVGVHSYVEPLWDIHVKDVQSALNTAYSKSINCTSTEVLMGYKAKPMTETKLLTVVQNDLDRFDLKQLRVNVKERITADQAKQKEYYDRPGREANE
;
A
#
# COMPACT_ATOMS: atom_id res chain seq x y z
N MET A 1 -37.05 -21.01 -10.35
CA MET A 1 -37.93 -21.05 -9.17
C MET A 1 -38.67 -19.70 -9.09
N TYR A 2 -39.65 -19.49 -9.98
CA TYR A 2 -40.48 -18.28 -10.04
C TYR A 2 -41.91 -18.74 -10.25
N ASN A 3 -42.68 -18.94 -9.18
CA ASN A 3 -44.09 -19.29 -9.33
C ASN A 3 -44.96 -18.91 -8.12
N TRP A 4 -44.70 -17.75 -7.51
CA TRP A 4 -45.52 -17.25 -6.39
C TRP A 4 -46.05 -15.82 -6.56
N ILE A 5 -45.64 -15.10 -7.61
CA ILE A 5 -46.08 -13.71 -7.85
C ILE A 5 -47.36 -13.66 -8.72
N SER A 6 -47.60 -14.65 -9.60
CA SER A 6 -48.75 -14.62 -10.52
C SER A 6 -50.11 -14.94 -9.89
N GLN A 7 -50.17 -15.57 -8.71
CA GLN A 7 -51.46 -15.94 -8.11
C GLN A 7 -52.16 -14.78 -7.39
N ASN A 8 -51.44 -13.73 -6.99
CA ASN A 8 -52.02 -12.62 -6.23
C ASN A 8 -52.53 -11.46 -7.11
N GLN A 9 -52.38 -11.52 -8.44
CA GLN A 9 -52.88 -10.46 -9.34
C GLN A 9 -54.33 -10.64 -9.82
N MET A 10 -54.96 -11.82 -9.63
CA MET A 10 -56.34 -12.04 -10.11
C MET A 10 -57.44 -11.69 -9.08
N ALA A 11 -57.10 -11.39 -7.82
CA ALA A 11 -58.10 -11.13 -6.77
C ALA A 11 -58.44 -9.64 -6.58
N ILE A 12 -57.78 -8.72 -7.30
CA ILE A 12 -57.99 -7.26 -7.17
C ILE A 12 -58.80 -6.74 -8.36
N ALA A 13 -59.85 -7.46 -8.74
CA ALA A 13 -60.74 -7.07 -9.83
C ALA A 13 -62.20 -7.34 -9.46
N ASP A 14 -62.62 -7.02 -8.24
CA ASP A 14 -64.03 -6.75 -7.94
C ASP A 14 -64.17 -5.91 -6.67
N GLY A 15 -64.58 -4.65 -6.86
CA GLY A 15 -65.34 -3.85 -5.91
C GLY A 15 -64.74 -3.55 -4.54
N VAL A 16 -63.90 -2.52 -4.41
CA VAL A 16 -63.80 -1.74 -3.17
C VAL A 16 -63.72 -0.25 -3.47
N SER A 17 -64.69 0.47 -2.91
CA SER A 17 -64.92 1.92 -2.99
C SER A 17 -63.71 2.76 -2.57
N SER A 18 -63.50 3.87 -3.28
CA SER A 18 -62.31 4.73 -3.26
C SER A 18 -62.14 5.63 -2.02
N GLU A 19 -62.85 5.40 -0.92
CA GLU A 19 -62.83 6.32 0.24
C GLU A 19 -62.29 5.68 1.54
N GLY A 20 -61.78 4.45 1.48
CA GLY A 20 -61.32 3.71 2.68
C GLY A 20 -59.84 3.30 2.72
N LEU A 21 -59.02 3.67 1.74
CA LEU A 21 -57.65 3.17 1.61
C LEU A 21 -56.58 4.22 1.99
N SER A 22 -56.77 4.98 3.08
CA SER A 22 -55.66 5.71 3.70
C SER A 22 -54.84 4.87 4.67
N VAL A 23 -55.30 3.65 5.00
CA VAL A 23 -54.47 2.62 5.65
C VAL A 23 -53.81 1.77 4.57
N ILE A 24 -53.17 2.43 3.59
CA ILE A 24 -52.11 1.77 2.82
C ILE A 24 -51.00 1.58 3.85
N VAL A 25 -50.94 0.37 4.38
CA VAL A 25 -49.74 -0.19 5.00
C VAL A 25 -48.57 0.35 4.23
N GLY A 26 -47.82 1.28 4.85
CA GLY A 26 -46.58 1.77 4.28
C GLY A 26 -45.69 0.56 4.15
N VAL A 27 -45.73 -0.09 2.99
CA VAL A 27 -44.72 -1.05 2.57
C VAL A 27 -43.49 -0.19 2.33
N HIS A 28 -42.84 0.15 3.44
CA HIS A 28 -41.46 0.60 3.41
C HIS A 28 -40.71 -0.60 2.84
N SER A 29 -40.43 -0.58 1.54
CA SER A 29 -39.61 -1.59 0.91
C SER A 29 -38.23 -1.45 1.54
N TYR A 30 -37.95 -2.26 2.56
CA TYR A 30 -36.62 -2.36 3.11
C TYR A 30 -35.75 -2.99 2.02
N VAL A 31 -35.08 -2.13 1.25
CA VAL A 31 -33.93 -2.55 0.46
C VAL A 31 -32.85 -2.83 1.49
N GLU A 32 -32.58 -4.11 1.76
CA GLU A 32 -31.49 -4.48 2.64
C GLU A 32 -30.19 -3.88 2.09
N PRO A 33 -29.41 -3.17 2.92
CA PRO A 33 -28.14 -2.63 2.49
C PRO A 33 -27.20 -3.79 2.12
N LEU A 34 -26.62 -3.75 0.93
CA LEU A 34 -25.65 -4.71 0.40
C LEU A 34 -24.29 -4.60 1.13
N TRP A 35 -24.29 -4.86 2.43
CA TRP A 35 -23.11 -4.76 3.29
C TRP A 35 -22.06 -5.84 2.95
N ASP A 36 -22.53 -6.95 2.38
CA ASP A 36 -21.73 -8.10 1.96
C ASP A 36 -20.66 -7.71 0.93
N ILE A 37 -20.94 -6.72 0.09
CA ILE A 37 -20.00 -6.18 -0.91
C ILE A 37 -18.74 -5.61 -0.23
N HIS A 38 -18.88 -5.03 0.96
CA HIS A 38 -17.79 -4.36 1.69
C HIS A 38 -17.04 -5.28 2.67
N VAL A 39 -17.46 -6.54 2.82
CA VAL A 39 -16.86 -7.46 3.80
C VAL A 39 -15.36 -7.61 3.57
N LYS A 40 -14.93 -7.71 2.32
CA LYS A 40 -13.51 -7.83 1.97
C LYS A 40 -12.72 -6.58 2.34
N ASP A 41 -13.28 -5.40 2.10
CA ASP A 41 -12.64 -4.12 2.42
C ASP A 41 -12.48 -3.96 3.92
N VAL A 42 -13.54 -4.27 4.67
CA VAL A 42 -13.54 -4.22 6.14
C VAL A 42 -12.57 -5.25 6.71
N GLN A 43 -12.56 -6.48 6.20
CA GLN A 43 -11.63 -7.52 6.63
C GLN A 43 -10.17 -7.09 6.38
N SER A 44 -9.88 -6.53 5.21
CA SER A 44 -8.54 -6.01 4.87
C SER A 44 -8.12 -4.89 5.84
N ALA A 45 -9.01 -3.93 6.09
CA ALA A 45 -8.74 -2.82 7.01
C ALA A 45 -8.50 -3.31 8.44
N LEU A 46 -9.32 -4.24 8.95
CA LEU A 46 -9.18 -4.79 10.29
C LEU A 46 -7.88 -5.59 10.46
N ASN A 47 -7.51 -6.38 9.44
CA ASN A 47 -6.31 -7.20 9.51
C ASN A 47 -5.01 -6.39 9.38
N THR A 48 -5.07 -5.21 8.76
CA THR A 48 -3.91 -4.32 8.56
C THR A 48 -3.86 -3.15 9.53
N ALA A 49 -4.90 -2.96 10.36
CA ALA A 49 -4.92 -1.95 11.40
C ALA A 49 -3.96 -2.30 12.55
N TYR A 50 -3.24 -1.29 13.04
CA TYR A 50 -2.33 -1.44 14.17
C TYR A 50 -3.11 -1.59 15.48
N SER A 51 -2.86 -2.68 16.20
CA SER A 51 -3.42 -2.88 17.54
C SER A 51 -2.40 -2.51 18.61
N LYS A 52 -2.80 -1.61 19.52
CA LYS A 52 -1.95 -1.17 20.64
C LYS A 52 -1.70 -2.28 21.67
N SER A 53 -2.57 -3.28 21.78
CA SER A 53 -2.44 -4.34 22.78
C SER A 53 -1.34 -5.35 22.42
N ILE A 54 -1.22 -5.69 21.13
CA ILE A 54 -0.23 -6.64 20.61
C ILE A 54 0.96 -5.93 19.93
N ASN A 55 0.92 -4.60 19.85
CA ASN A 55 1.93 -3.74 19.19
C ASN A 55 2.28 -4.13 17.75
N CYS A 56 1.33 -4.74 17.04
CA CYS A 56 1.44 -5.15 15.66
C CYS A 56 0.04 -5.27 15.03
N THR A 57 0.01 -5.53 13.73
CA THR A 57 -1.23 -5.83 12.99
C THR A 57 -1.52 -7.34 13.05
N SER A 58 -2.80 -7.72 12.96
CA SER A 58 -3.18 -9.14 12.91
C SER A 58 -2.52 -9.88 11.73
N THR A 59 -2.30 -9.18 10.62
CA THR A 59 -1.57 -9.73 9.46
C THR A 59 -0.11 -10.04 9.80
N GLU A 60 0.57 -9.17 10.55
CA GLU A 60 1.95 -9.41 10.98
C GLU A 60 2.07 -10.61 11.93
N VAL A 61 1.09 -10.78 12.82
CA VAL A 61 1.01 -11.97 13.69
C VAL A 61 0.81 -13.25 12.86
N LEU A 62 -0.10 -13.22 11.89
CA LEU A 62 -0.39 -14.37 11.04
C LEU A 62 0.80 -14.76 10.17
N MET A 63 1.49 -13.79 9.58
CA MET A 63 2.60 -14.02 8.65
C MET A 63 3.93 -14.26 9.37
N GLY A 64 4.05 -13.91 10.64
CA GLY A 64 5.27 -14.06 11.43
C GLY A 64 6.39 -13.08 11.05
N TYR A 65 6.09 -12.06 10.24
CA TYR A 65 7.04 -10.99 9.91
C TYR A 65 6.34 -9.63 9.81
N LYS A 66 7.12 -8.58 10.04
CA LYS A 66 6.64 -7.19 9.93
C LYS A 66 6.50 -6.82 8.46
N ALA A 67 5.28 -6.60 7.99
CA ALA A 67 5.05 -6.12 6.63
C ALA A 67 5.61 -4.70 6.50
N LYS A 68 6.50 -4.47 5.55
CA LYS A 68 7.01 -3.11 5.29
C LYS A 68 5.84 -2.23 4.88
N PRO A 69 5.63 -1.07 5.54
CA PRO A 69 4.57 -0.16 5.15
C PRO A 69 4.77 0.25 3.69
N MET A 70 3.67 0.32 2.92
CA MET A 70 3.70 0.64 1.50
C MET A 70 4.43 1.96 1.19
N THR A 71 4.44 2.88 2.16
CA THR A 71 5.20 4.14 2.13
C THR A 71 6.72 3.92 2.13
N GLU A 72 7.22 2.95 2.91
CA GLU A 72 8.64 2.59 2.93
C GLU A 72 9.07 1.93 1.62
N THR A 73 8.20 1.09 1.04
CA THR A 73 8.45 0.51 -0.30
C THR A 73 8.56 1.61 -1.36
N LYS A 74 7.65 2.60 -1.35
CA LYS A 74 7.72 3.75 -2.27
C LYS A 74 9.00 4.55 -2.09
N LEU A 75 9.42 4.82 -0.85
CA LEU A 75 10.67 5.51 -0.56
C LEU A 75 11.88 4.74 -1.10
N LEU A 76 11.93 3.43 -0.89
CA LEU A 76 13.00 2.58 -1.43
C LEU A 76 13.02 2.60 -2.95
N THR A 77 11.86 2.56 -3.61
CA THR A 77 11.78 2.68 -5.07
C THR A 77 12.30 4.03 -5.57
N VAL A 78 11.96 5.14 -4.89
CA VAL A 78 12.45 6.47 -5.25
C VAL A 78 13.97 6.56 -5.10
N VAL A 79 14.51 6.10 -3.97
CA VAL A 79 15.96 6.07 -3.72
C VAL A 79 16.67 5.20 -4.74
N GLN A 80 16.11 4.04 -5.08
CA GLN A 80 16.67 3.14 -6.09
C GLN A 80 16.69 3.80 -7.47
N ASN A 81 15.59 4.44 -7.87
CA ASN A 81 15.51 5.17 -9.14
C ASN A 81 16.50 6.34 -9.22
N ASP A 82 16.73 7.04 -8.11
CA ASP A 82 17.73 8.10 -8.05
C ASP A 82 19.15 7.54 -8.13
N LEU A 83 19.43 6.40 -7.49
CA LEU A 83 20.72 5.70 -7.61
C LEU A 83 20.98 5.19 -9.03
N ASP A 84 19.95 4.68 -9.71
CA ASP A 84 20.05 4.18 -11.09
C ASP A 84 20.28 5.32 -12.11
N ARG A 85 19.94 6.57 -11.76
CA ARG A 85 20.25 7.76 -12.59
C ARG A 85 21.74 8.14 -12.54
N PHE A 86 22.45 7.74 -11.49
CA PHE A 86 23.88 7.99 -11.40
C PHE A 86 24.65 6.80 -11.97
N ASP A 87 25.57 7.05 -12.90
CA ASP A 87 26.57 6.04 -13.25
C ASP A 87 27.59 5.94 -12.10
N LEU A 88 27.21 5.18 -11.07
CA LEU A 88 28.03 4.92 -9.89
C LEU A 88 29.35 4.23 -10.24
N LYS A 89 29.41 3.55 -11.40
CA LYS A 89 30.63 2.88 -11.85
C LYS A 89 31.64 3.90 -12.36
N GLN A 90 31.21 4.82 -13.23
CA GLN A 90 32.02 5.97 -13.67
C GLN A 90 32.45 6.83 -12.47
N LEU A 91 31.53 7.13 -11.54
CA LEU A 91 31.85 7.93 -10.36
C LEU A 91 32.93 7.27 -9.49
N ARG A 92 32.83 5.95 -9.24
CA ARG A 92 33.85 5.22 -8.48
C ARG A 92 35.20 5.20 -9.18
N VAL A 93 35.23 5.08 -10.51
CA VAL A 93 36.49 5.14 -11.29
C VAL A 93 37.13 6.52 -11.15
N ASN A 94 36.36 7.59 -11.39
CA ASN A 94 36.86 8.97 -11.26
C ASN A 94 37.37 9.29 -9.85
N VAL A 95 36.65 8.84 -8.81
CA VAL A 95 37.08 9.03 -7.42
C VAL A 95 38.35 8.24 -7.12
N LYS A 96 38.45 6.99 -7.60
CA LYS A 96 39.65 6.16 -7.43
C LYS A 96 40.87 6.80 -8.10
N GLU A 97 40.73 7.32 -9.31
CA GLU A 97 41.81 7.98 -10.04
C GLU A 97 42.30 9.22 -9.29
N ARG A 98 41.38 10.07 -8.80
CA ARG A 98 41.72 11.22 -7.97
C ARG A 98 42.49 10.84 -6.71
N ILE A 99 41.98 9.86 -5.95
CA ILE A 99 42.63 9.39 -4.72
C ILE A 99 44.04 8.86 -5.03
N THR A 100 44.19 8.10 -6.10
CA THR A 100 45.48 7.53 -6.50
C THR A 100 46.48 8.62 -6.88
N ALA A 101 46.04 9.64 -7.61
CA ALA A 101 46.87 10.80 -7.97
C ALA A 101 47.31 11.59 -6.73
N ASP A 102 46.39 11.85 -5.80
CA ASP A 102 46.71 12.56 -4.56
C ASP A 102 47.68 11.75 -3.68
N GLN A 103 47.48 10.43 -3.57
CA GLN A 103 48.39 9.55 -2.84
C GLN A 103 49.79 9.51 -3.47
N ALA A 104 49.88 9.45 -4.80
CA ALA A 104 51.16 9.49 -5.51
C ALA A 104 51.91 10.80 -5.24
N LYS A 105 51.19 11.94 -5.27
CA LYS A 105 51.75 13.25 -4.98
C LYS A 105 52.21 13.38 -3.52
N GLN A 106 51.43 12.88 -2.57
CA GLN A 106 51.82 12.85 -1.15
C GLN A 106 53.05 11.98 -0.90
N LYS A 107 53.12 10.82 -1.57
CA LYS A 107 54.31 9.96 -1.51
C LYS A 107 55.55 10.66 -2.06
N GLU A 108 55.43 11.38 -3.18
CA GLU A 108 56.54 12.15 -3.74
C GLU A 108 57.06 13.22 -2.77
N TYR A 109 56.16 13.95 -2.09
CA TYR A 109 56.55 14.91 -1.06
C TYR A 109 57.26 14.27 0.13
N TYR A 110 56.80 13.08 0.55
CA TYR A 110 57.39 12.35 1.66
C TYR A 110 58.77 11.77 1.31
N ASP A 111 58.94 11.26 0.09
CA ASP A 111 60.20 10.63 -0.35
C ASP A 111 61.30 11.65 -0.69
N ARG A 112 60.96 12.94 -0.93
CA ARG A 112 61.90 13.98 -1.35
C ARG A 112 63.07 14.20 -0.35
N PRO A 113 62.85 14.39 0.97
CA PRO A 113 63.95 14.59 1.92
C PRO A 113 64.86 13.37 2.07
N GLY A 114 64.34 12.15 1.86
CA GLY A 114 65.11 10.90 1.99
C GLY A 114 66.00 10.58 0.79
N ARG A 115 65.71 11.16 -0.39
CA ARG A 115 66.57 11.08 -1.58
C ARG A 115 67.68 12.13 -1.55
N GLU A 116 67.36 13.36 -1.13
CA GLU A 116 68.34 14.45 -0.98
C GLU A 116 69.42 14.15 0.10
N ALA A 117 69.15 13.23 1.03
CA ALA A 117 70.11 12.77 2.05
C ALA A 117 71.00 11.60 1.60
N ASN A 118 70.76 11.00 0.43
CA ASN A 118 71.49 9.84 -0.11
C ASN A 118 72.26 10.14 -1.42
N GLU A 119 72.30 11.41 -1.84
CA GLU A 119 73.21 11.94 -2.88
C GLU A 119 74.43 12.60 -2.23
#